data_AF-A0A2V5TBH2-F1
#
_entry.id   AF-A0A2V5TBH2-F1
#
_cell.length_a   1.000
_cell.length_b   1.000
_cell.length_c   1.000
_cell.angle_alpha   90.00
_cell.angle_beta   90.00
_cell.angle_gamma   90.00
#
_symmetry.space_group_name_H-M   'P 1'
#
loop_
_entity.id
_entity.type
_entity.pdbx_description
1 polymer ?
#
loop_
_entity_poly.entity_id
_entity_poly.type
_entity_poly.pdbx_seq_one_letter_code
_entity_poly.pdbx_strand_id
1 'polypeptide(L)'
;MSENHSVASKFRAMHESGCFVLPNPWDIGTAIYLERLGFKALATTSAGFAFSRGKSDGGVPRDEMLAHIREIAAATSLPVNADFLNGFADKPENVAANVKLCIDKGVAGLSIEDNSQNPAAPLYEKKLAIERIRAARSAIDASKTGVLLTGRC
;
A
#
# COMPACT_ATOMS: atom_id res chain seq x y z
N MET A 1 -4.15 12.36 29.24
CA MET A 1 -3.31 12.80 28.10
C MET A 1 -3.43 11.71 27.06
N SER A 2 -4.17 11.93 25.96
CA SER A 2 -4.34 10.90 24.94
C SER A 2 -3.00 10.66 24.26
N GLU A 3 -2.46 9.44 24.33
CA GLU A 3 -1.35 9.04 23.47
C GLU A 3 -1.76 9.31 22.03
N ASN A 4 -1.03 10.19 21.35
CA ASN A 4 -1.32 10.52 19.97
C ASN A 4 -0.80 9.36 19.11
N HIS A 5 -1.60 8.30 18.99
CA HIS A 5 -1.29 7.12 18.21
C HIS A 5 -1.04 7.51 16.74
N SER A 6 0.07 7.04 16.16
CA SER A 6 0.37 7.24 14.74
C SER A 6 -0.73 6.63 13.86
N VAL A 7 -0.89 7.11 12.63
CA VAL A 7 -1.86 6.52 11.68
C VAL A 7 -1.62 5.01 11.48
N ALA A 8 -0.36 4.58 11.53
CA ALA A 8 0.01 3.17 11.45
C ALA A 8 -0.40 2.36 12.69
N SER A 9 -0.24 2.91 13.91
CA SER A 9 -0.67 2.19 15.12
C SER A 9 -2.20 2.12 15.23
N LYS A 10 -2.92 3.16 14.79
CA LYS A 10 -4.39 3.12 14.68
C LYS A 10 -4.84 2.04 13.69
N PHE A 11 -4.21 1.98 12.52
CA PHE A 11 -4.53 0.96 11.52
C PHE A 11 -4.23 -0.46 12.03
N ARG A 12 -3.11 -0.65 12.73
CA ARG A 12 -2.78 -1.94 13.33
C ARG A 12 -3.82 -2.39 14.36
N ALA A 13 -4.23 -1.50 15.27
CA ALA A 13 -5.25 -1.80 16.27
C ALA A 13 -6.58 -2.26 15.64
N MET A 14 -6.95 -1.71 14.47
CA MET A 14 -8.14 -2.16 13.74
C MET A 14 -8.08 -3.64 13.28
N HIS A 15 -6.89 -4.22 13.14
CA HIS A 15 -6.71 -5.62 12.73
C HIS A 15 -6.59 -6.58 13.90
N GLU A 16 -6.51 -6.09 15.14
CA GLU A 16 -6.32 -6.94 16.33
C GLU A 16 -7.59 -7.73 16.68
N SER A 17 -8.77 -7.26 16.27
CA SER A 17 -10.03 -7.96 16.49
C SER A 17 -11.13 -7.52 15.53
N GLY A 18 -12.12 -8.39 15.33
CA GLY A 18 -13.29 -8.10 14.53
C GLY A 18 -13.05 -8.12 13.03
N CYS A 19 -13.92 -7.45 12.29
CA CYS A 19 -13.86 -7.30 10.84
C CYS A 19 -14.34 -5.89 10.50
N PHE A 20 -13.71 -5.25 9.51
CA PHE A 20 -14.10 -3.94 9.04
C PHE A 20 -13.95 -3.85 7.52
N VAL A 21 -14.69 -2.92 6.92
CA VAL A 21 -14.65 -2.68 5.48
C VAL A 21 -13.56 -1.65 5.16
N LEU A 22 -12.76 -1.95 4.14
CA LEU A 22 -11.66 -1.11 3.65
C LEU A 22 -11.91 -0.75 2.18
N PRO A 23 -12.71 0.31 1.89
CA PRO A 23 -13.06 0.67 0.52
C PRO A 23 -11.88 1.29 -0.23
N ASN A 24 -11.94 1.22 -1.57
CA ASN A 24 -10.81 1.59 -2.44
C ASN A 24 -11.08 2.83 -3.33
N PRO A 25 -10.81 4.05 -2.86
CA PRO A 25 -10.84 5.23 -3.74
C PRO A 25 -9.71 5.20 -4.77
N TRP A 26 -9.96 5.81 -5.93
CA TRP A 26 -8.99 5.97 -7.02
C TRP A 26 -8.64 7.43 -7.32
N ASP A 27 -9.25 8.38 -6.59
CA ASP A 27 -8.93 9.82 -6.66
C ASP A 27 -9.21 10.53 -5.32
N ILE A 28 -8.82 11.81 -5.24
CA ILE A 28 -9.00 12.64 -4.03
C ILE A 28 -10.49 12.79 -3.67
N GLY A 29 -11.36 12.96 -4.67
CA GLY A 29 -12.79 13.19 -4.46
C GLY A 29 -13.48 11.99 -3.80
N THR A 30 -13.20 10.79 -4.31
CA THR A 30 -13.71 9.52 -3.76
C THR A 30 -13.14 9.23 -2.38
N ALA A 31 -11.88 9.58 -2.11
CA ALA A 31 -11.31 9.44 -0.76
C ALA A 31 -12.05 10.30 0.28
N ILE A 32 -12.25 11.60 -0.03
CA ILE A 32 -13.00 12.53 0.84
C ILE A 32 -14.45 12.06 1.00
N TYR A 33 -15.07 11.58 -0.07
CA TYR A 33 -16.44 11.08 -0.03
C TYR A 33 -16.58 9.88 0.91
N LEU A 34 -15.68 8.90 0.82
CA LEU A 34 -15.69 7.73 1.68
C LEU A 34 -15.40 8.08 3.15
N GLU A 35 -14.51 9.03 3.44
CA GLU A 35 -14.32 9.54 4.80
C GLU A 35 -15.61 10.15 5.36
N ARG A 36 -16.32 10.96 4.56
CA ARG A 36 -17.60 11.55 4.96
C ARG A 36 -18.73 10.52 5.16
N LEU A 37 -18.66 9.38 4.47
CA LEU A 37 -19.56 8.24 4.70
C LEU A 37 -19.26 7.49 6.01
N GLY A 38 -18.16 7.83 6.70
CA GLY A 38 -17.86 7.32 8.04
C GLY A 38 -16.98 6.08 8.07
N PHE A 39 -16.39 5.68 6.94
CA PHE A 39 -15.36 4.62 6.91
C PHE A 39 -14.18 4.98 7.82
N LYS A 40 -13.49 3.96 8.31
CA LYS A 40 -12.44 4.12 9.33
C LYS A 40 -11.02 3.98 8.80
N ALA A 41 -10.87 3.47 7.59
CA ALA A 41 -9.63 3.37 6.84
C ALA A 41 -9.97 3.27 5.35
N LEU A 42 -8.98 3.53 4.51
CA LEU A 42 -9.09 3.42 3.04
C LEU A 42 -7.92 2.58 2.51
N ALA A 43 -8.06 2.03 1.31
CA ALA A 43 -6.94 1.47 0.58
C ALA A 43 -6.87 2.04 -0.83
N THR A 44 -5.69 2.34 -1.37
CA THR A 44 -5.63 2.69 -2.80
C THR A 44 -5.99 1.47 -3.65
N THR A 45 -6.31 1.69 -4.92
CA THR A 45 -6.50 0.63 -5.92
C THR A 45 -5.61 0.92 -7.12
N SER A 46 -4.66 0.02 -7.40
CA SER A 46 -3.77 0.14 -8.55
C SER A 46 -4.55 0.13 -9.86
N ALA A 47 -5.45 -0.85 -10.02
CA ALA A 47 -6.36 -0.96 -11.16
C ALA A 47 -7.26 0.26 -11.32
N GLY A 48 -7.93 0.69 -10.25
CA GLY A 48 -8.85 1.83 -10.31
C GLY A 48 -8.15 3.12 -10.74
N PHE A 49 -6.96 3.39 -10.18
CA PHE A 49 -6.15 4.52 -10.62
C PHE A 49 -5.71 4.38 -12.07
N ALA A 50 -5.18 3.22 -12.47
CA ALA A 50 -4.73 2.99 -13.84
C ALA A 50 -5.85 3.20 -14.87
N PHE A 51 -7.05 2.66 -14.61
CA PHE A 51 -8.21 2.81 -15.48
C PHE A 51 -8.64 4.26 -15.61
N SER A 52 -8.61 5.04 -14.52
CA SER A 52 -8.88 6.49 -14.57
C SER A 52 -7.91 7.28 -15.48
N ARG A 53 -6.74 6.70 -15.77
CA ARG A 53 -5.70 7.26 -16.64
C ARG A 53 -5.68 6.62 -18.04
N GLY A 54 -6.66 5.77 -18.37
CA GLY A 54 -6.71 5.04 -19.64
C GLY A 54 -5.58 4.01 -19.81
N LYS A 55 -5.03 3.52 -18.69
CA LYS A 55 -3.97 2.50 -18.66
C LYS A 55 -4.54 1.17 -18.14
N SER A 56 -3.93 0.05 -18.50
CA SER A 56 -4.21 -1.23 -17.85
C SER A 56 -3.65 -1.25 -16.43
N ASP A 57 -4.16 -2.15 -15.59
CA ASP A 57 -3.54 -2.42 -14.30
C ASP A 57 -2.06 -2.81 -14.47
N GLY A 58 -1.21 -2.37 -13.55
CA GLY A 58 0.25 -2.44 -13.66
C GLY A 58 0.90 -1.48 -14.68
N GLY A 59 0.11 -0.79 -15.52
CA GLY A 59 0.61 0.12 -16.56
C GLY A 59 1.06 1.49 -16.06
N VAL A 60 0.82 1.82 -14.79
CA VAL A 60 1.23 3.09 -14.17
C VAL A 60 2.67 2.95 -13.64
N PRO A 61 3.62 3.82 -14.05
CA PRO A 61 4.98 3.83 -13.51
C PRO A 61 5.03 4.07 -12.00
N ARG A 62 6.06 3.51 -11.33
CA ARG A 62 6.25 3.62 -9.87
C ARG A 62 6.09 5.03 -9.33
N ASP A 63 6.73 6.01 -9.96
CA ASP A 63 6.76 7.38 -9.44
C ASP A 63 5.40 8.08 -9.59
N GLU A 64 4.63 7.75 -10.65
CA GLU A 64 3.24 8.18 -10.81
C GLU A 64 2.35 7.54 -9.73
N MET A 65 2.52 6.24 -9.45
CA MET A 65 1.77 5.55 -8.39
C MET A 65 2.10 6.11 -7.00
N LEU A 66 3.38 6.39 -6.72
CA LEU A 66 3.81 7.01 -5.47
C LEU A 66 3.25 8.43 -5.30
N ALA A 67 3.13 9.20 -6.38
CA ALA A 67 2.47 10.50 -6.35
C ALA A 67 0.98 10.35 -6.02
N HIS A 68 0.29 9.42 -6.67
CA HIS A 68 -1.12 9.13 -6.40
C HIS A 68 -1.37 8.67 -4.94
N ILE A 69 -0.55 7.75 -4.42
CA ILE A 69 -0.64 7.30 -3.03
C ILE A 69 -0.52 8.50 -2.06
N ARG A 70 0.41 9.42 -2.34
CA ARG A 70 0.58 10.64 -1.53
C ARG A 70 -0.66 11.54 -1.59
N GLU A 71 -1.24 11.72 -2.77
CA GLU A 71 -2.45 12.53 -2.95
C GLU A 71 -3.61 11.98 -2.12
N ILE A 72 -3.84 10.66 -2.16
CA ILE A 72 -4.88 10.01 -1.36
C ILE A 72 -4.59 10.12 0.13
N ALA A 73 -3.37 9.80 0.57
CA ALA A 73 -2.99 9.87 1.98
C ALA A 73 -3.08 11.30 2.55
N ALA A 74 -2.79 12.33 1.75
CA ALA A 74 -2.87 13.73 2.16
C ALA A 74 -4.31 14.29 2.13
N ALA A 75 -5.22 13.66 1.40
CA ALA A 75 -6.61 14.10 1.25
C ALA A 75 -7.52 13.74 2.43
N THR A 76 -7.06 12.90 3.35
CA THR A 76 -7.88 12.31 4.42
C THR A 76 -7.12 12.23 5.74
N SER A 77 -7.85 12.22 6.85
CA SER A 77 -7.28 11.94 8.17
C SER A 77 -7.24 10.44 8.50
N LEU A 78 -7.87 9.61 7.67
CA LEU A 78 -7.99 8.18 7.86
C LEU A 78 -6.66 7.46 7.55
N PRO A 79 -6.39 6.31 8.20
CA PRO A 79 -5.30 5.44 7.79
C PRO A 79 -5.51 4.93 6.35
N VAL A 80 -4.48 5.03 5.53
CA VAL A 80 -4.49 4.56 4.14
C VAL A 80 -3.55 3.37 3.95
N ASN A 81 -4.05 2.27 3.39
CA ASN A 81 -3.24 1.15 2.91
C ASN A 81 -2.92 1.31 1.42
N ALA A 82 -1.65 1.37 1.04
CA ALA A 82 -1.27 1.42 -0.37
C ALA A 82 -1.32 0.02 -1.02
N ASP A 83 -2.08 -0.12 -2.10
CA ASP A 83 -1.87 -1.20 -3.06
C ASP A 83 -0.59 -0.92 -3.86
N PHE A 84 0.49 -1.61 -3.52
CA PHE A 84 1.82 -1.35 -4.10
C PHE A 84 2.30 -2.45 -5.04
N LEU A 85 1.36 -3.26 -5.57
CA LEU A 85 1.61 -4.32 -6.56
C LEU A 85 2.77 -5.23 -6.09
N ASN A 86 3.66 -5.61 -7.00
CA ASN A 86 4.87 -6.37 -6.72
C ASN A 86 6.01 -5.49 -6.14
N GLY A 87 5.70 -4.30 -5.62
CA GLY A 87 6.70 -3.35 -5.13
C GLY A 87 7.52 -2.67 -6.23
N PHE A 88 7.10 -2.73 -7.49
CA PHE A 88 7.75 -2.11 -8.66
C PHE A 88 9.21 -2.54 -8.87
N ALA A 89 9.53 -3.77 -8.47
CA ALA A 89 10.85 -4.35 -8.63
C ALA A 89 10.78 -5.86 -8.46
N ASP A 90 11.67 -6.62 -9.09
CA ASP A 90 11.81 -8.07 -8.87
C ASP A 90 12.75 -8.38 -7.71
N LYS A 91 13.88 -7.67 -7.67
CA LYS A 91 14.96 -7.92 -6.71
C LYS A 91 14.58 -7.44 -5.29
N PRO A 92 14.79 -8.25 -4.24
CA PRO A 92 14.42 -7.89 -2.87
C PRO A 92 14.96 -6.52 -2.39
N GLU A 93 16.20 -6.18 -2.73
CA GLU A 93 16.82 -4.90 -2.36
C GLU A 93 16.09 -3.69 -2.97
N ASN A 94 15.58 -3.84 -4.19
CA ASN A 94 14.83 -2.79 -4.87
C ASN A 94 13.40 -2.70 -4.33
N VAL A 95 12.78 -3.83 -3.95
CA VAL A 95 11.50 -3.83 -3.21
C VAL A 95 11.67 -3.06 -1.90
N ALA A 96 12.72 -3.33 -1.13
CA ALA A 96 13.02 -2.59 0.10
C ALA A 96 13.20 -1.08 -0.14
N ALA A 97 13.92 -0.69 -1.19
CA ALA A 97 14.10 0.71 -1.56
C ALA A 97 12.76 1.39 -1.91
N ASN A 98 11.92 0.74 -2.72
CA ASN A 98 10.62 1.25 -3.12
C ASN A 98 9.62 1.31 -1.95
N VAL A 99 9.69 0.35 -1.02
CA VAL A 99 8.88 0.35 0.21
C VAL A 99 9.20 1.56 1.07
N LYS A 100 10.47 1.95 1.21
CA LYS A 100 10.85 3.20 1.92
C LYS A 100 10.19 4.42 1.27
N LEU A 101 10.27 4.51 -0.06
CA LEU A 101 9.64 5.61 -0.81
C LEU A 101 8.11 5.66 -0.59
N CYS A 102 7.45 4.50 -0.50
CA CYS A 102 6.02 4.40 -0.24
C CYS A 102 5.65 4.83 1.20
N ILE A 103 6.45 4.41 2.19
CA ILE A 103 6.30 4.85 3.59
C ILE A 103 6.38 6.37 3.69
N ASP A 104 7.31 7.00 2.96
CA ASP A 104 7.49 8.46 2.94
C ASP A 104 6.27 9.20 2.35
N LYS A 105 5.28 8.50 1.79
CA LYS A 105 4.01 9.08 1.31
C LYS A 105 2.93 9.18 2.39
N GLY A 106 3.23 8.75 3.63
CA GLY A 106 2.34 8.91 4.78
C GLY A 106 1.30 7.80 4.93
N VAL A 107 1.55 6.63 4.34
CA VAL A 107 0.65 5.47 4.43
C VAL A 107 0.67 4.84 5.82
N ALA A 108 -0.43 4.19 6.20
CA ALA A 108 -0.54 3.40 7.42
C ALA A 108 -0.25 1.90 7.19
N GLY A 109 -0.45 1.44 5.95
CA GLY A 109 -0.17 0.08 5.50
C GLY A 109 0.25 0.06 4.03
N LEU A 110 0.84 -1.05 3.58
CA LEU A 110 1.01 -1.33 2.16
C LEU A 110 0.96 -2.83 1.88
N SER A 111 0.51 -3.21 0.68
CA SER A 111 0.56 -4.59 0.19
C SER A 111 1.66 -4.81 -0.84
N ILE A 112 2.34 -5.95 -0.71
CA ILE A 112 3.29 -6.47 -1.71
C ILE A 112 2.80 -7.85 -2.17
N GLU A 113 2.72 -8.05 -3.48
CA GLU A 113 2.30 -9.32 -4.08
C GLU A 113 3.45 -10.13 -4.69
N ASP A 114 3.16 -11.40 -4.94
CA ASP A 114 4.06 -12.35 -5.59
C ASP A 114 3.78 -12.54 -7.09
N ASN A 115 2.88 -11.75 -7.69
CA ASN A 115 2.74 -11.65 -9.13
C ASN A 115 3.99 -10.99 -9.74
N SER A 116 4.62 -11.66 -10.71
CA SER A 116 5.86 -11.19 -11.34
C SER A 116 5.64 -10.20 -12.48
N GLN A 117 4.38 -10.01 -12.91
CA GLN A 117 3.99 -9.30 -14.13
C GLN A 117 4.53 -9.92 -15.43
N ASN A 118 5.17 -11.09 -15.37
CA ASN A 118 5.62 -11.84 -16.53
C ASN A 118 4.57 -12.93 -16.87
N PRO A 119 3.87 -12.84 -18.02
CA PRO A 119 2.87 -13.84 -18.41
C PRO A 119 3.42 -15.28 -18.51
N ALA A 120 4.72 -15.44 -18.80
CA ALA A 120 5.36 -16.76 -18.88
C ALA A 120 5.70 -17.37 -17.51
N ALA A 121 5.75 -16.55 -16.46
CA ALA A 121 6.07 -16.97 -15.10
C ALA A 121 5.30 -16.09 -14.10
N PRO A 122 3.96 -16.16 -14.07
CA PRO A 122 3.10 -15.14 -13.46
C PRO A 122 3.28 -14.97 -11.95
N LEU A 123 3.83 -15.98 -11.27
CA LEU A 123 4.19 -15.91 -9.85
C LEU A 123 5.69 -16.04 -9.68
N TYR A 124 6.28 -15.32 -8.73
CA TYR A 124 7.65 -15.57 -8.32
C TYR A 124 7.79 -16.97 -7.71
N GLU A 125 8.98 -17.55 -7.86
CA GLU A 125 9.34 -18.77 -7.13
C GLU A 125 9.23 -18.51 -5.62
N LYS A 126 8.70 -19.49 -4.88
CA LYS A 126 8.33 -19.34 -3.46
C LYS A 126 9.46 -18.75 -2.62
N LYS A 127 10.70 -19.20 -2.82
CA LYS A 127 11.85 -18.68 -2.10
C LYS A 127 12.06 -17.19 -2.36
N LEU A 128 12.03 -16.77 -3.64
CA LEU A 128 12.15 -15.38 -4.03
C LEU A 128 10.99 -14.52 -3.50
N ALA A 129 9.75 -15.02 -3.56
CA ALA A 129 8.58 -14.33 -2.98
C ALA A 129 8.78 -14.04 -1.48
N ILE A 130 9.27 -15.04 -0.71
CA ILE A 130 9.59 -14.88 0.71
C ILE A 130 10.72 -13.85 0.92
N GLU A 131 11.78 -13.89 0.11
CA GLU A 131 12.90 -12.94 0.21
C GLU A 131 12.43 -11.50 -0.02
N ARG A 132 11.51 -11.28 -0.97
CA ARG A 132 10.91 -9.98 -1.26
C ARG A 132 10.07 -9.46 -0.09
N ILE A 133 9.22 -10.30 0.50
CA ILE A 133 8.43 -9.95 1.69
C ILE A 133 9.34 -9.64 2.89
N ARG A 134 10.42 -10.41 3.09
CA ARG A 134 11.42 -10.12 4.13
C ARG A 134 12.07 -8.76 3.92
N ALA A 135 12.46 -8.45 2.69
CA ALA A 135 13.08 -7.15 2.38
C ALA A 135 12.11 -5.98 2.62
N ALA A 136 10.84 -6.13 2.23
CA ALA A 136 9.80 -5.15 2.57
C ALA A 136 9.64 -4.97 4.09
N ARG A 137 9.58 -6.08 4.85
CA ARG A 137 9.51 -6.06 6.31
C ARG A 137 10.70 -5.34 6.94
N SER A 138 11.93 -5.68 6.52
CA SER A 138 13.15 -5.04 7.01
C SER A 138 13.19 -3.54 6.72
N ALA A 139 12.69 -3.11 5.55
CA ALA A 139 12.58 -1.69 5.22
C ALA A 139 11.63 -0.94 6.17
N ILE A 140 10.48 -1.53 6.50
CA ILE A 140 9.53 -0.94 7.44
C ILE A 140 10.07 -0.95 8.88
N ASP A 141 10.78 -2.00 9.29
CA ASP A 141 11.36 -2.05 10.64
C ASP A 141 12.43 -0.96 10.81
N ALA A 142 13.25 -0.75 9.77
CA ALA A 142 14.28 0.29 9.75
C ALA A 142 13.69 1.72 9.78
N SER A 143 12.49 1.94 9.23
CA SER A 143 11.84 3.26 9.26
C SER A 143 11.25 3.62 10.63
N LYS A 144 11.04 2.62 11.51
CA LYS A 144 10.39 2.78 12.82
C LYS A 144 8.99 3.38 12.78
N THR A 145 8.34 3.40 11.61
CA THR A 145 6.99 3.98 11.45
C THR A 145 5.88 3.04 11.92
N GLY A 146 6.16 1.73 11.98
CA GLY A 146 5.18 0.73 12.37
C GLY A 146 4.15 0.39 11.28
N VAL A 147 4.37 0.85 10.04
CA VAL A 147 3.50 0.56 8.88
C VAL A 147 3.18 -0.94 8.78
N LEU A 148 1.91 -1.23 8.51
CA LEU A 148 1.42 -2.60 8.38
C LEU A 148 1.82 -3.16 7.00
N LEU A 149 2.37 -4.38 6.96
CA LEU A 149 2.71 -5.06 5.72
C LEU A 149 1.67 -6.15 5.44
N THR A 150 1.04 -6.08 4.29
CA THR A 150 0.15 -7.13 3.77
C THR A 150 0.89 -7.92 2.69
N GLY A 151 1.08 -9.22 2.89
CA GLY A 151 1.50 -10.12 1.81
C GLY A 151 0.28 -10.56 1.00
N ARG A 152 0.35 -10.46 -0.33
CA ARG A 152 -0.71 -10.89 -1.26
C ARG A 152 -0.19 -12.04 -2.14
N CYS A 153 -0.95 -13.12 -2.23
CA CYS A 153 -0.63 -14.34 -2.97
C CYS A 153 -1.85 -14.88 -3.72
#